data_AF-A0A914NKN8-F1
#
_entry.id   AF-A0A914NKN8-F1
#
_cell.length_a   1.000
_cell.length_b   1.000
_cell.length_c   1.000
_cell.angle_alpha   90.00
_cell.angle_beta   90.00
_cell.angle_gamma   90.00
#
_symmetry.space_group_name_H-M   'P 1'
#
loop_
_entity.id
_entity.type
_entity.pdbx_description
1 polymer ?
#
loop_
_entity_poly.entity_id
_entity_poly.type
_entity_poly.pdbx_seq_one_letter_code
_entity_poly.pdbx_strand_id
1 'polypeptide(L)'
;MTRPSARLENGNLIIQLRREDLELKNTFAEEWPGFHQMLSIAPKPACLIAHNGICFDFRLLMHELIQSNLLEKWPIPEGVYFLDTLSSLPDIENSFDNEVEITTRNVNWKYIISQNEEEEEENEEEEIDNNEGTTNNLENLIRAPPTEEQLQKTPDFNKKQNEKKEMGRKGAKRCLFGSSTSTSPPTPVTFMRTESWSPAKRRRINSQYFGRNREGNWDFNSHQAKRETVGRGKRTLLALQERFFITGLFSSHRAQGDAEALLQCCLAYGDDFLSYMDKHRAAFPIESFRENINYF
;
A
#
# COMPACT_ATOMS: atom_id res chain seq x y z
N MET A 1 -2.29 -12.43 22.90
CA MET A 1 -2.65 -11.85 24.21
C MET A 1 -2.24 -12.84 25.28
N THR A 2 -1.37 -12.41 26.17
CA THR A 2 -0.83 -13.17 27.30
C THR A 2 -1.49 -12.71 28.61
N ARG A 3 -1.40 -13.54 29.65
CA ARG A 3 -1.74 -13.15 31.02
C ARG A 3 -0.60 -12.32 31.60
N PRO A 4 -0.85 -11.12 32.16
CA PRO A 4 0.18 -10.36 32.87
C PRO A 4 0.72 -11.13 34.08
N SER A 5 2.02 -11.07 34.31
CA SER A 5 2.68 -11.64 35.50
C SER A 5 2.40 -10.81 36.77
N ALA A 6 2.19 -9.50 36.60
CA ALA A 6 1.79 -8.58 37.67
C ALA A 6 0.26 -8.52 37.82
N ARG A 7 -0.22 -8.23 39.04
CA ARG A 7 -1.65 -8.04 39.31
C ARG A 7 -2.14 -6.73 38.70
N LEU A 8 -3.13 -6.81 37.81
CA LEU A 8 -3.84 -5.62 37.33
C LEU A 8 -4.52 -4.90 38.50
N GLU A 9 -4.26 -3.60 38.63
CA GLU A 9 -5.01 -2.70 39.50
C GLU A 9 -6.29 -2.22 38.81
N ASN A 10 -7.27 -1.75 39.60
CA ASN A 10 -8.59 -1.32 39.12
C ASN A 10 -8.58 0.08 38.47
N GLY A 11 -7.59 0.35 37.60
CA GLY A 11 -7.57 1.56 36.78
C GLY A 11 -8.58 1.51 35.64
N ASN A 12 -8.89 2.68 35.06
CA ASN A 12 -9.70 2.76 33.84
C ASN A 12 -8.90 2.24 32.63
N LEU A 13 -8.88 0.92 32.44
CA LEU A 13 -8.24 0.27 31.31
C LEU A 13 -8.91 0.70 30.00
N ILE A 14 -8.15 1.37 29.13
CA ILE A 14 -8.57 1.78 27.78
C ILE A 14 -8.96 0.54 26.95
N ILE A 15 -8.33 -0.60 27.21
CA ILE A 15 -8.66 -1.90 26.63
C ILE A 15 -9.59 -2.64 27.59
N GLN A 16 -10.86 -2.82 27.19
CA GLN A 16 -11.87 -3.55 27.95
C GLN A 16 -11.67 -5.08 27.89
N LEU A 17 -10.58 -5.57 28.46
CA LEU A 17 -10.38 -6.99 28.77
C LEU A 17 -10.77 -7.22 30.23
N ARG A 18 -11.65 -8.20 30.47
CA ARG A 18 -11.99 -8.60 31.83
C ARG A 18 -10.92 -9.55 32.35
N ARG A 19 -10.83 -9.69 33.67
CA ARG A 19 -9.81 -10.49 34.33
C ARG A 19 -9.93 -11.98 33.96
N GLU A 20 -11.15 -12.47 33.84
CA GLU A 20 -11.51 -13.85 33.51
C GLU A 20 -11.08 -14.22 32.09
N ASP A 21 -11.09 -13.24 31.16
CA ASP A 21 -10.63 -13.42 29.78
C ASP A 21 -9.10 -13.59 29.68
N LEU A 22 -8.37 -13.18 30.73
CA LEU A 22 -6.90 -13.22 30.84
C LEU A 22 -6.40 -14.36 31.73
N GLU A 23 -7.13 -14.77 32.77
CA GLU A 23 -6.69 -15.85 33.68
C GLU A 23 -6.48 -17.19 32.95
N LEU A 24 -7.29 -17.45 31.91
CA LEU A 24 -7.19 -18.59 31.00
C LEU A 24 -6.13 -18.43 29.89
N LYS A 25 -5.23 -17.44 29.98
CA LYS A 25 -4.11 -17.26 29.03
C LYS A 25 -2.78 -17.66 29.66
N ASN A 26 -1.89 -18.15 28.81
CA ASN A 26 -0.48 -18.31 29.13
C ASN A 26 0.18 -16.94 29.33
N THR A 27 1.18 -16.88 30.19
CA THR A 27 2.07 -15.71 30.38
C THR A 27 3.01 -15.54 29.17
N PHE A 28 3.68 -14.40 29.08
CA PHE A 28 4.69 -14.19 28.03
C PHE A 28 5.83 -15.20 28.10
N ALA A 29 6.28 -15.56 29.31
CA ALA A 29 7.33 -16.55 29.52
C ALA A 29 6.95 -17.99 29.09
N GLU A 30 5.66 -18.33 29.13
CA GLU A 30 5.13 -19.62 28.67
C GLU A 30 4.99 -19.67 27.13
N GLU A 31 4.68 -18.55 26.49
CA GLU A 31 4.57 -18.43 25.01
C GLU A 31 5.94 -18.25 24.32
N TRP A 32 6.91 -17.59 24.98
CA TRP A 32 8.19 -17.23 24.36
C TRP A 32 8.95 -18.39 23.69
N PRO A 33 9.03 -19.62 24.24
CA PRO A 33 9.72 -20.73 23.58
C PRO A 33 9.15 -21.05 22.18
N GLY A 34 7.83 -20.94 21.99
CA GLY A 34 7.18 -21.15 20.69
C GLY A 34 7.50 -20.02 19.70
N PHE A 35 7.48 -18.77 20.16
CA PHE A 35 7.87 -17.62 19.35
C PHE A 35 9.37 -17.64 18.99
N HIS A 36 10.24 -18.00 19.93
CA HIS A 36 11.67 -18.23 19.71
C HIS A 36 11.91 -19.35 18.69
N GLN A 37 11.17 -20.47 18.78
CA GLN A 37 11.26 -21.55 17.78
C GLN A 37 10.85 -21.05 16.39
N MET A 38 9.75 -20.28 16.28
CA MET A 38 9.32 -19.65 15.03
C MET A 38 10.40 -18.71 14.45
N LEU A 39 11.00 -17.85 15.28
CA LEU A 39 12.11 -16.98 14.87
C LEU A 39 13.38 -17.76 14.48
N SER A 40 13.58 -18.95 15.05
CA SER A 40 14.74 -19.81 14.76
C SER A 40 14.62 -20.50 13.40
N ILE A 41 13.42 -20.99 13.05
CA ILE A 41 13.15 -21.66 11.77
C ILE A 41 12.87 -20.70 10.61
N ALA A 42 12.61 -19.41 10.89
CA ALA A 42 12.38 -18.40 9.87
C ALA A 42 13.62 -18.22 8.97
N PRO A 43 13.46 -18.13 7.63
CA PRO A 43 14.55 -17.84 6.71
C PRO A 43 15.33 -16.59 7.12
N LYS A 44 16.66 -16.64 6.97
CA LYS A 44 17.57 -15.56 7.38
C LYS A 44 18.04 -14.77 6.15
N PRO A 45 18.17 -13.44 6.22
CA PRO A 45 17.85 -12.57 7.37
C PRO A 45 16.34 -12.42 7.59
N ALA A 46 15.92 -12.48 8.85
CA ALA A 46 14.53 -12.23 9.28
C ALA A 46 14.44 -10.85 9.95
N CYS A 47 13.32 -10.15 9.81
CA CYS A 47 13.11 -8.86 10.47
C CYS A 47 11.75 -8.80 11.19
N LEU A 48 11.77 -8.34 12.45
CA LEU A 48 10.58 -7.92 13.17
C LEU A 48 10.32 -6.44 12.86
N ILE A 49 9.10 -6.15 12.42
CA ILE A 49 8.70 -4.85 11.87
C ILE A 49 7.55 -4.32 12.71
N ALA A 50 7.66 -3.07 13.17
CA ALA A 50 6.62 -2.38 13.92
C ALA A 50 6.45 -0.94 13.42
N HIS A 51 5.40 -0.26 13.88
CA HIS A 51 5.13 1.13 13.54
C HIS A 51 5.20 1.99 14.80
N ASN A 52 6.26 2.80 14.93
CA ASN A 52 6.65 3.45 16.17
C ASN A 52 7.08 2.47 17.28
N GLY A 53 7.58 1.29 16.88
CA GLY A 53 8.00 0.22 17.79
C GLY A 53 9.12 0.62 18.75
N ILE A 54 9.99 1.57 18.38
CA ILE A 54 11.04 2.11 19.26
C ILE A 54 10.44 2.86 20.47
N CYS A 55 9.23 3.41 20.33
CA CYS A 55 8.48 4.03 21.43
C CYS A 55 7.54 3.05 22.15
N PHE A 56 7.05 2.01 21.46
CA PHE A 56 6.00 1.11 21.96
C PHE A 56 6.41 -0.36 21.92
N ASP A 57 6.15 -1.08 20.82
CA ASP A 57 6.18 -2.55 20.77
C ASP A 57 7.52 -3.16 21.20
N PHE A 58 8.63 -2.59 20.72
CA PHE A 58 9.97 -3.09 21.06
C PHE A 58 10.34 -2.79 22.52
N ARG A 59 9.80 -1.72 23.12
CA ARG A 59 9.98 -1.44 24.56
C ARG A 59 9.27 -2.48 25.42
N LEU A 60 8.01 -2.76 25.10
CA LEU A 60 7.20 -3.72 25.83
C LEU A 60 7.77 -5.14 25.70
N LEU A 61 8.15 -5.54 24.47
CA LEU A 61 8.82 -6.80 24.20
C LEU A 61 10.13 -6.93 25.00
N MET A 62 10.97 -5.90 25.00
CA MET A 62 12.22 -5.88 25.76
C MET A 62 11.98 -5.97 27.28
N HIS A 63 10.98 -5.26 27.80
CA HIS A 63 10.65 -5.29 29.23
C HIS A 63 10.25 -6.70 29.69
N GLU A 64 9.31 -7.34 28.99
CA GLU A 64 8.87 -8.71 29.28
C GLU A 64 10.01 -9.74 29.16
N LEU A 65 10.89 -9.58 28.15
CA LEU A 65 12.07 -10.43 27.94
C LEU A 65 13.12 -10.31 29.06
N ILE A 66 13.33 -9.10 29.59
CA ILE A 66 14.26 -8.86 30.71
C ILE A 66 13.63 -9.28 32.04
N GLN A 67 12.38 -8.88 32.31
CA GLN A 67 11.67 -9.18 33.56
C GLN A 67 11.49 -10.69 33.78
N SER A 68 11.24 -11.45 32.72
CA SER A 68 11.10 -12.92 32.77
C SER A 68 12.45 -13.67 32.66
N ASN A 69 13.58 -12.94 32.64
CA ASN A 69 14.94 -13.44 32.35
C ASN A 69 15.03 -14.41 31.15
N LEU A 70 14.32 -14.08 30.07
CA LEU A 70 14.23 -14.95 28.89
C LEU A 70 15.46 -14.82 28.00
N LEU A 71 16.13 -13.67 27.98
CA LEU A 71 17.31 -13.43 27.15
C LEU A 71 18.52 -14.33 27.50
N GLU A 72 18.66 -14.78 28.75
CA GLU A 72 19.73 -15.71 29.16
C GLU A 72 19.46 -17.15 28.72
N LYS A 73 18.18 -17.57 28.67
CA LYS A 73 17.76 -18.95 28.37
C LYS A 73 17.37 -19.17 26.91
N TRP A 74 16.85 -18.12 26.28
CA TRP A 74 16.26 -18.10 24.93
C TRP A 74 16.57 -16.73 24.28
N PRO A 75 17.85 -16.43 23.98
CA PRO A 75 18.27 -15.17 23.37
C PRO A 75 17.60 -14.95 22.01
N ILE A 76 17.61 -13.70 21.50
CA ILE A 76 17.14 -13.43 20.13
C ILE A 76 18.00 -14.24 19.13
N PRO A 77 17.40 -15.10 18.28
CA PRO A 77 18.17 -15.93 17.36
C PRO A 77 19.01 -15.11 16.36
N GLU A 78 20.16 -15.64 15.97
CA GLU A 78 21.03 -14.98 14.99
C GLU A 78 20.29 -14.72 13.66
N GLY A 79 20.65 -13.61 13.00
CA GLY A 79 20.01 -13.14 11.78
C GLY A 79 18.56 -12.67 11.95
N VAL A 80 18.08 -12.44 13.19
CA VAL A 80 16.84 -11.70 13.47
C VAL A 80 17.18 -10.24 13.74
N TYR A 81 16.58 -9.36 12.95
CA TYR A 81 16.76 -7.91 13.02
C TYR A 81 15.44 -7.19 13.31
N PHE A 82 15.51 -5.87 13.49
CA PHE A 82 14.38 -5.01 13.85
C PHE A 82 14.35 -3.76 12.97
N LEU A 83 13.13 -3.31 12.64
CA LEU A 83 12.90 -2.11 11.85
C LEU A 83 11.66 -1.35 12.35
N ASP A 84 11.80 -0.04 12.55
CA ASP A 84 10.68 0.86 12.85
C ASP A 84 10.24 1.60 11.58
N THR A 85 8.99 1.41 11.19
CA THR A 85 8.44 2.03 9.97
C THR A 85 8.09 3.51 10.13
N LEU A 86 8.01 4.05 11.35
CA LEU A 86 7.74 5.48 11.54
C LEU A 86 8.94 6.36 11.13
N SER A 87 10.18 5.85 11.28
CA SER A 87 11.38 6.47 10.71
C SER A 87 11.65 6.00 9.28
N SER A 88 11.58 4.69 9.03
CA SER A 88 11.99 4.10 7.75
C SER A 88 11.17 4.57 6.55
N LEU A 89 9.85 4.71 6.69
CA LEU A 89 9.00 5.07 5.55
C LEU A 89 9.25 6.52 5.07
N PRO A 90 9.32 7.55 5.95
CA PRO A 90 9.78 8.89 5.56
C PRO A 90 11.10 8.93 4.78
N ASP A 91 12.07 8.07 5.09
CA ASP A 91 13.35 8.06 4.37
C ASP A 91 13.21 7.46 2.96
N ILE A 92 12.35 6.46 2.78
CA ILE A 92 11.97 5.92 1.46
C ILE A 92 11.21 6.98 0.64
N GLU A 93 10.30 7.74 1.26
CA GLU A 93 9.63 8.89 0.60
C GLU A 93 10.66 9.92 0.11
N ASN A 94 11.56 10.35 1.00
CA ASN A 94 12.59 11.33 0.68
C ASN A 94 13.50 10.85 -0.45
N SER A 95 13.87 9.57 -0.46
CA SER A 95 14.65 8.96 -1.54
C SER A 95 13.92 9.01 -2.88
N PHE A 96 12.62 8.72 -2.90
CA PHE A 96 11.80 8.75 -4.12
C PHE A 96 11.53 10.18 -4.62
N ASP A 97 11.14 11.10 -3.76
CA ASP A 97 10.94 12.50 -4.14
C ASP A 97 12.23 13.10 -4.73
N ASN A 98 13.40 12.71 -4.21
CA ASN A 98 14.70 13.13 -4.76
C ASN A 98 15.02 12.44 -6.10
N GLU A 99 14.73 11.14 -6.27
CA GLU A 99 14.85 10.37 -7.53
C GLU A 99 14.05 11.07 -8.67
N VAL A 100 12.82 11.49 -8.35
CA VAL A 100 11.90 12.19 -9.24
C VAL A 100 12.37 13.61 -9.55
N GLU A 101 12.83 14.36 -8.54
CA GLU A 101 13.35 15.71 -8.73
C GLU A 101 14.58 15.73 -9.65
N ILE A 102 15.53 14.80 -9.42
CA ILE A 102 16.74 14.64 -10.23
C ILE A 102 16.38 14.25 -11.68
N THR A 103 15.47 13.30 -11.86
CA THR A 103 15.00 12.88 -13.19
C THR A 103 14.31 14.03 -13.92
N THR A 104 13.43 14.77 -13.23
CA THR A 104 12.71 15.92 -13.79
C THR A 104 13.66 17.03 -14.25
N ARG A 105 14.73 17.29 -13.49
CA ARG A 105 15.68 18.37 -13.77
C ARG A 105 16.73 18.02 -14.85
N ASN A 106 17.11 16.75 -14.97
CA ASN A 106 18.23 16.33 -15.82
C ASN A 106 17.81 15.78 -17.19
N VAL A 107 16.54 15.41 -17.38
CA VAL A 107 16.03 14.87 -18.65
C VAL A 107 15.62 16.00 -19.60
N ASN A 108 16.02 15.91 -20.88
CA ASN A 108 15.57 16.83 -21.92
C ASN A 108 14.15 16.46 -22.39
N TRP A 109 13.14 16.80 -21.59
CA TRP A 109 11.74 16.52 -21.90
C TRP A 109 11.25 17.11 -23.23
N LYS A 110 11.88 18.17 -23.76
CA LYS A 110 11.50 18.75 -25.06
C LYS A 110 11.79 17.78 -26.20
N TYR A 111 12.91 17.04 -26.10
CA TYR A 111 13.28 15.99 -27.06
C TYR A 111 12.41 14.74 -26.91
N ILE A 112 12.10 14.32 -25.68
CA ILE A 112 11.24 13.16 -25.46
C ILE A 112 9.82 13.42 -25.96
N ILE A 113 9.26 14.61 -25.67
CA ILE A 113 7.93 14.98 -26.14
C ILE A 113 7.89 15.02 -27.67
N SER A 114 8.85 15.66 -28.36
CA SER A 114 8.83 15.73 -29.83
C SER A 114 8.99 14.36 -30.49
N GLN A 115 9.81 13.47 -29.95
CA GLN A 115 9.97 12.11 -30.50
C GLN A 115 8.71 11.25 -30.29
N ASN A 116 7.98 11.45 -29.18
CA ASN A 116 6.68 10.82 -28.98
C ASN A 116 5.58 11.42 -29.89
N GLU A 117 5.61 12.73 -30.15
CA GLU A 117 4.72 13.39 -31.11
C GLU A 117 4.99 12.89 -32.54
N GLU A 118 6.26 12.73 -32.94
CA GLU A 118 6.69 12.12 -34.20
C GLU A 118 6.28 10.64 -34.32
N GLU A 119 6.47 9.83 -33.27
CA GLU A 119 6.02 8.43 -33.24
C GLU A 119 4.48 8.30 -33.29
N GLU A 120 3.73 9.19 -32.65
CA GLU A 120 2.26 9.17 -32.69
C GLU A 120 1.72 9.57 -34.09
N GLU A 121 2.32 10.56 -34.75
CA GLU A 121 1.96 10.95 -36.13
C GLU A 121 2.24 9.82 -37.15
N GLU A 122 3.40 9.15 -37.09
CA GLU A 122 3.71 8.01 -37.99
C GLU A 122 2.73 6.83 -37.80
N ASN A 123 2.30 6.54 -36.56
CA ASN A 123 1.33 5.47 -36.30
C ASN A 123 -0.11 5.82 -36.75
N GLU A 124 -0.54 7.08 -36.64
CA GLU A 124 -1.85 7.50 -37.16
C GLU A 124 -1.89 7.46 -38.71
N GLU A 125 -0.79 7.79 -39.40
CA GLU A 125 -0.72 7.62 -40.86
C GLU A 125 -0.77 6.15 -41.29
N GLU A 126 -0.10 5.22 -40.58
CA GLU A 126 -0.21 3.77 -40.88
C GLU A 126 -1.62 3.18 -40.62
N GLU A 127 -2.35 3.60 -39.58
CA GLU A 127 -3.73 3.12 -39.35
C GLU A 127 -4.74 3.64 -40.40
N ILE A 128 -4.46 4.79 -41.02
CA ILE A 128 -5.32 5.37 -42.08
C ILE A 128 -5.18 4.57 -43.39
N ASP A 129 -3.95 4.32 -43.86
CA ASP A 129 -3.70 3.65 -45.15
C ASP A 129 -4.21 2.20 -45.18
N ASN A 130 -4.25 1.54 -44.01
CA ASN A 130 -4.79 0.19 -43.87
C ASN A 130 -6.34 0.09 -43.92
N ASN A 131 -7.08 1.20 -43.88
CA ASN A 131 -8.54 1.20 -43.68
C ASN A 131 -9.40 1.40 -44.95
N GLU A 132 -8.82 1.79 -46.10
CA GLU A 132 -9.59 1.91 -47.36
C GLU A 132 -10.08 0.55 -47.92
N GLY A 133 -9.61 -0.57 -47.35
CA GLY A 133 -9.68 -1.91 -47.94
C GLY A 133 -10.94 -2.76 -47.69
N THR A 134 -12.01 -2.30 -47.01
CA THR A 134 -13.21 -3.15 -46.81
C THR A 134 -14.55 -2.38 -46.80
N THR A 135 -15.17 -2.30 -47.97
CA THR A 135 -16.64 -2.17 -48.11
C THR A 135 -17.19 -3.36 -48.93
N ASN A 136 -18.51 -3.60 -48.83
CA ASN A 136 -19.27 -4.71 -49.42
C ASN A 136 -19.20 -6.06 -48.68
N ASN A 137 -20.21 -6.32 -47.82
CA ASN A 137 -21.18 -7.43 -47.96
C ASN A 137 -22.06 -7.52 -46.70
N LEU A 138 -23.30 -7.01 -46.77
CA LEU A 138 -24.31 -7.20 -45.72
C LEU A 138 -25.69 -7.48 -46.34
N GLU A 139 -25.86 -8.67 -46.91
CA GLU A 139 -27.20 -9.17 -47.27
C GLU A 139 -27.25 -10.70 -47.30
N ASN A 140 -28.43 -11.26 -47.00
CA ASN A 140 -28.73 -12.70 -46.81
C ASN A 140 -28.12 -13.31 -45.51
N LEU A 141 -28.86 -14.04 -44.66
CA LEU A 141 -29.93 -14.99 -44.99
C LEU A 141 -31.06 -15.10 -43.93
N ILE A 142 -32.27 -14.70 -44.36
CA ILE A 142 -33.63 -15.18 -44.03
C ILE A 142 -33.77 -16.40 -43.07
N ARG A 143 -34.55 -16.29 -41.96
CA ARG A 143 -35.96 -16.78 -41.80
C ARG A 143 -36.55 -16.54 -40.37
N ALA A 144 -37.84 -16.86 -40.16
CA ALA A 144 -38.68 -16.49 -38.99
C ALA A 144 -39.34 -17.73 -38.28
N PRO A 145 -39.99 -17.59 -37.10
CA PRO A 145 -40.41 -18.69 -36.19
C PRO A 145 -41.88 -19.15 -36.39
N PRO A 146 -42.48 -20.02 -35.53
CA PRO A 146 -43.07 -19.68 -34.19
C PRO A 146 -42.69 -20.74 -33.12
N THR A 147 -43.29 -20.98 -31.92
CA THR A 147 -44.34 -20.45 -30.99
C THR A 147 -43.80 -20.76 -29.55
N GLU A 148 -44.17 -20.20 -28.38
CA GLU A 148 -45.41 -19.74 -27.70
C GLU A 148 -46.26 -20.82 -26.99
N GLU A 149 -46.19 -20.88 -25.64
CA GLU A 149 -47.32 -21.19 -24.74
C GLU A 149 -47.08 -20.78 -23.26
N GLN A 150 -47.94 -19.89 -22.73
CA GLN A 150 -48.69 -19.93 -21.43
C GLN A 150 -47.97 -20.21 -20.07
N LEU A 151 -48.38 -19.68 -18.89
CA LEU A 151 -49.56 -18.88 -18.50
C LEU A 151 -49.31 -17.98 -17.25
N GLN A 152 -50.11 -16.92 -17.14
CA GLN A 152 -50.08 -15.74 -16.25
C GLN A 152 -50.24 -15.96 -14.72
N LYS A 153 -49.83 -14.96 -13.91
CA LYS A 153 -50.71 -14.20 -12.97
C LYS A 153 -50.06 -12.98 -12.28
N THR A 154 -50.72 -11.82 -12.37
CA THR A 154 -50.58 -10.58 -11.55
C THR A 154 -51.93 -10.37 -10.77
N PRO A 155 -52.36 -9.25 -10.10
CA PRO A 155 -52.03 -7.78 -10.15
C PRO A 155 -51.82 -7.12 -8.74
N ASP A 156 -51.70 -5.80 -8.48
CA ASP A 156 -51.18 -4.61 -9.22
C ASP A 156 -50.89 -3.41 -8.25
N PHE A 157 -50.30 -2.34 -8.81
CA PHE A 157 -50.26 -0.92 -8.37
C PHE A 157 -49.11 -0.46 -7.41
N ASN A 158 -48.46 0.70 -7.60
CA ASN A 158 -48.62 1.74 -8.64
C ASN A 158 -47.30 2.47 -9.05
N LYS A 159 -47.34 3.08 -10.23
CA LYS A 159 -46.33 3.88 -10.99
C LYS A 159 -45.42 4.80 -10.14
N LYS A 160 -44.14 5.03 -10.51
CA LYS A 160 -43.71 5.73 -11.75
C LYS A 160 -42.34 5.30 -12.34
N GLN A 161 -42.32 5.40 -13.68
CA GLN A 161 -41.24 5.50 -14.68
C GLN A 161 -39.94 6.20 -14.20
N ASN A 162 -38.74 5.89 -14.73
CA ASN A 162 -38.41 5.77 -16.17
C ASN A 162 -37.78 4.45 -16.66
N GLU A 163 -37.91 4.28 -17.98
CA GLU A 163 -37.27 3.31 -18.90
C GLU A 163 -35.80 3.72 -19.23
N LYS A 164 -34.88 2.98 -19.91
CA LYS A 164 -34.72 1.66 -20.58
C LYS A 164 -33.18 1.53 -20.85
N LYS A 165 -32.51 0.40 -21.13
CA LYS A 165 -32.78 -1.05 -21.00
C LYS A 165 -31.43 -1.81 -21.11
N GLU A 166 -31.34 -3.03 -20.58
CA GLU A 166 -30.31 -4.02 -20.94
C GLU A 166 -30.61 -4.64 -22.35
N MET A 167 -29.79 -5.48 -23.00
CA MET A 167 -28.61 -6.26 -22.59
C MET A 167 -27.79 -6.67 -23.84
N GLY A 168 -26.49 -7.02 -23.72
CA GLY A 168 -25.71 -7.53 -24.86
C GLY A 168 -24.27 -7.97 -24.56
N ARG A 169 -24.08 -9.13 -23.90
CA ARG A 169 -22.73 -9.65 -23.56
C ARG A 169 -21.97 -10.22 -24.76
N LYS A 170 -20.79 -9.67 -25.08
CA LYS A 170 -19.67 -10.39 -25.75
C LYS A 170 -18.32 -9.91 -25.19
N GLY A 171 -17.36 -10.83 -25.04
CA GLY A 171 -15.92 -10.56 -24.97
C GLY A 171 -15.39 -9.56 -23.92
N ALA A 172 -15.39 -9.93 -22.63
CA ALA A 172 -14.79 -9.10 -21.58
C ALA A 172 -13.24 -9.10 -21.62
N LYS A 173 -12.64 -8.22 -22.44
CA LYS A 173 -11.22 -7.82 -22.26
C LYS A 173 -11.11 -7.03 -20.94
N ARG A 174 -10.28 -7.51 -20.01
CA ARG A 174 -10.08 -6.89 -18.69
C ARG A 174 -9.05 -5.76 -18.77
N CYS A 175 -9.47 -4.58 -19.22
CA CYS A 175 -8.67 -3.36 -19.05
C CYS A 175 -8.77 -2.88 -17.59
N LEU A 176 -7.66 -2.92 -16.86
CA LEU A 176 -7.60 -2.60 -15.42
C LEU A 176 -7.40 -1.11 -15.14
N PHE A 177 -7.21 -0.31 -16.19
CA PHE A 177 -7.11 1.14 -16.17
C PHE A 177 -8.06 1.68 -17.24
N GLY A 178 -8.82 2.73 -16.91
CA GLY A 178 -9.63 3.44 -17.89
C GLY A 178 -8.75 4.35 -18.73
N SER A 179 -8.95 4.40 -20.05
CA SER A 179 -8.34 5.43 -20.88
C SER A 179 -8.89 6.78 -20.47
N SER A 180 -8.06 7.59 -19.79
CA SER A 180 -8.35 8.99 -19.52
C SER A 180 -7.93 9.80 -20.74
N THR A 181 -8.89 10.11 -21.62
CA THR A 181 -8.76 11.16 -22.64
C THR A 181 -8.71 12.53 -21.96
N SER A 182 -7.63 12.81 -21.24
CA SER A 182 -7.43 14.04 -20.47
C SER A 182 -6.87 15.13 -21.37
N THR A 183 -7.63 16.20 -21.57
CA THR A 183 -7.28 17.38 -22.40
C THR A 183 -6.19 18.27 -21.78
N SER A 184 -5.26 17.68 -21.04
CA SER A 184 -4.11 18.32 -20.39
C SER A 184 -2.82 17.91 -21.11
N PRO A 185 -1.88 18.84 -21.37
CA PRO A 185 -0.64 18.51 -22.07
C PRO A 185 0.16 17.44 -21.32
N PRO A 186 0.92 16.59 -22.03
CA PRO A 186 1.68 15.51 -21.41
C PRO A 186 2.70 16.07 -20.41
N THR A 187 2.78 15.42 -19.26
CA THR A 187 3.64 15.82 -18.13
C THR A 187 4.76 14.80 -17.91
N PRO A 188 5.87 15.12 -17.21
CA PRO A 188 7.02 14.21 -17.08
C PRO A 188 6.67 12.80 -16.58
N VAL A 189 5.69 12.66 -15.69
CA VAL A 189 5.21 11.34 -15.19
C VAL A 189 4.66 10.43 -16.31
N THR A 190 4.12 10.99 -17.40
CA THR A 190 3.61 10.23 -18.56
C THR A 190 4.72 9.44 -19.25
N PHE A 191 5.95 9.96 -19.24
CA PHE A 191 7.13 9.38 -19.89
C PHE A 191 8.06 8.65 -18.89
N MET A 192 7.75 8.69 -17.59
CA MET A 192 8.47 7.91 -16.59
C MET A 192 7.98 6.46 -16.64
N ARG A 193 8.88 5.49 -16.46
CA ARG A 193 8.57 4.04 -16.51
C ARG A 193 7.81 3.58 -15.26
N THR A 194 6.56 4.02 -15.12
CA THR A 194 5.75 3.80 -13.91
C THR A 194 5.37 2.32 -13.70
N GLU A 195 5.58 1.45 -14.68
CA GLU A 195 5.38 0.00 -14.58
C GLU A 195 6.33 -0.62 -13.57
N SER A 196 7.60 -0.15 -13.54
CA SER A 196 8.64 -0.62 -12.62
C SER A 196 8.49 -0.07 -11.20
N TRP A 197 7.64 0.93 -11.00
CA TRP A 197 7.40 1.52 -9.69
C TRP A 197 6.52 0.65 -8.80
N SER A 198 6.86 0.62 -7.51
CA SER A 198 6.02 0.01 -6.48
C SER A 198 4.60 0.60 -6.46
N PRO A 199 3.56 -0.16 -6.05
CA PRO A 199 2.20 0.36 -5.91
C PRO A 199 2.11 1.64 -5.05
N ALA A 200 3.01 1.79 -4.08
CA ALA A 200 3.14 2.97 -3.23
C ALA A 200 3.78 4.17 -3.96
N LYS A 201 4.79 3.96 -4.82
CA LYS A 201 5.34 5.01 -5.71
C LYS A 201 4.27 5.48 -6.71
N ARG A 202 3.65 4.56 -7.46
CA ARG A 202 2.60 4.86 -8.47
C ARG A 202 1.43 5.68 -7.94
N ARG A 203 0.92 5.36 -6.74
CA ARG A 203 -0.25 6.07 -6.16
C ARG A 203 0.04 7.48 -5.66
N ARG A 204 1.31 7.86 -5.52
CA ARG A 204 1.71 9.15 -4.96
C ARG A 204 2.02 10.21 -6.00
N ILE A 205 2.64 9.85 -7.12
CA ILE A 205 2.92 10.86 -8.15
C ILE A 205 1.64 11.25 -8.87
N ASN A 206 1.45 12.56 -8.97
CA ASN A 206 0.33 13.20 -9.62
C ASN A 206 0.91 14.33 -10.49
N SER A 207 0.36 14.53 -11.69
CA SER A 207 0.75 15.59 -12.63
C SER A 207 0.73 16.99 -11.98
N GLN A 208 -0.12 17.21 -10.96
CA GLN A 208 -0.19 18.44 -10.18
C GLN A 208 1.13 18.86 -9.51
N TYR A 209 2.09 17.95 -9.31
CA TYR A 209 3.39 18.27 -8.71
C TYR A 209 4.43 18.77 -9.73
N PHE A 210 4.15 18.70 -11.04
CA PHE A 210 5.08 19.14 -12.09
C PHE A 210 4.68 20.53 -12.61
N GLY A 211 5.50 21.53 -12.31
CA GLY A 211 5.36 22.89 -12.83
C GLY A 211 6.34 23.15 -13.97
N ARG A 212 6.14 24.26 -14.70
CA ARG A 212 7.20 24.84 -15.53
C ARG A 212 7.85 26.01 -14.80
N ASN A 213 9.18 26.07 -14.82
CA ASN A 213 9.96 27.16 -14.25
C ASN A 213 9.91 28.41 -15.18
N ARG A 214 10.62 29.49 -14.81
CA ARG A 214 10.65 30.75 -15.59
C ARG A 214 11.28 30.61 -17.00
N GLU A 215 11.98 29.52 -17.27
CA GLU A 215 12.65 29.20 -18.55
C GLU A 215 11.79 28.25 -19.41
N GLY A 216 10.61 27.85 -18.91
CA GLY A 216 9.74 26.86 -19.55
C GLY A 216 10.20 25.41 -19.37
N ASN A 217 11.22 25.15 -18.56
CA ASN A 217 11.69 23.79 -18.22
C ASN A 217 10.81 23.19 -17.12
N TRP A 218 10.63 21.87 -17.10
CA TRP A 218 9.87 21.20 -16.03
C TRP A 218 10.64 21.22 -14.69
N ASP A 219 9.91 21.36 -13.59
CA ASP A 219 10.44 21.28 -12.23
C ASP A 219 9.43 20.57 -11.31
N PHE A 220 9.92 19.85 -10.31
CA PHE A 220 9.11 19.01 -9.43
C PHE A 220 8.92 19.65 -8.07
N ASN A 221 7.67 19.81 -7.62
CA ASN A 221 7.30 20.42 -6.34
C ASN A 221 7.49 19.44 -5.16
N SER A 222 8.76 19.07 -4.97
CA SER A 222 9.34 18.30 -3.86
C SER A 222 8.76 18.70 -2.50
N HIS A 223 8.55 19.99 -2.25
CA HIS A 223 7.96 20.48 -1.00
C HIS A 223 6.44 20.19 -0.86
N GLN A 224 5.66 20.26 -1.94
CA GLN A 224 4.25 19.88 -1.89
C GLN A 224 4.10 18.37 -1.70
N ALA A 225 4.83 17.57 -2.49
CA ALA A 225 4.85 16.10 -2.35
C ALA A 225 5.15 15.71 -0.89
N LYS A 226 6.27 16.19 -0.32
CA LYS A 226 6.69 15.95 1.08
C LYS A 226 5.66 16.37 2.14
N ARG A 227 4.81 17.38 1.86
CA ARG A 227 3.72 17.78 2.77
C ARG A 227 2.53 16.82 2.72
N GLU A 228 2.23 16.24 1.57
CA GLU A 228 1.13 15.27 1.39
C GLU A 228 1.56 13.84 1.81
N THR A 229 2.84 13.51 1.67
CA THR A 229 3.43 12.20 2.03
C THR A 229 3.92 12.11 3.49
N VAL A 230 4.68 13.10 3.98
CA VAL A 230 5.44 13.04 5.24
C VAL A 230 5.00 14.12 6.26
N GLY A 231 3.95 14.89 5.94
CA GLY A 231 3.39 15.95 6.78
C GLY A 231 2.81 15.52 8.13
N ARG A 232 2.39 16.51 8.94
CA ARG A 232 1.80 16.27 10.28
C ARG A 232 0.52 15.44 10.15
N GLY A 233 0.45 14.33 10.89
CA GLY A 233 -0.66 13.37 10.82
C GLY A 233 -0.62 12.42 9.62
N LYS A 234 0.27 12.64 8.63
CA LYS A 234 0.41 11.81 7.42
C LYS A 234 1.40 10.64 7.56
N ARG A 235 1.90 10.41 8.78
CA ARG A 235 2.84 9.33 9.13
C ARG A 235 2.24 8.24 10.03
N THR A 236 0.96 8.34 10.42
CA THR A 236 0.31 7.28 11.22
C THR A 236 0.00 6.07 10.35
N LEU A 237 -0.05 4.88 10.93
CA LEU A 237 -0.43 3.65 10.23
C LEU A 237 -1.77 3.79 9.46
N LEU A 238 -2.77 4.43 10.07
CA LEU A 238 -4.04 4.73 9.41
C LEU A 238 -3.84 5.62 8.16
N ALA A 239 -3.12 6.73 8.27
CA ALA A 239 -2.89 7.64 7.14
C ALA A 239 -2.01 7.04 6.03
N LEU A 240 -1.16 6.05 6.37
CA LEU A 240 -0.43 5.22 5.41
C LEU A 240 -1.36 4.23 4.71
N GLN A 241 -2.26 3.56 5.44
CA GLN A 241 -3.23 2.64 4.84
C GLN A 241 -4.23 3.36 3.94
N GLU A 242 -4.80 4.48 4.38
CA GLU A 242 -5.72 5.33 3.60
C GLU A 242 -5.09 5.92 2.32
N ARG A 243 -3.74 6.00 2.26
CA ARG A 243 -3.01 6.45 1.06
C ARG A 243 -2.92 5.35 -0.01
N PHE A 244 -2.89 4.08 0.39
CA PHE A 244 -2.68 2.96 -0.52
C PHE A 244 -3.94 2.15 -0.79
N PHE A 245 -4.92 2.17 0.12
CA PHE A 245 -6.10 1.32 0.09
C PHE A 245 -7.36 2.15 0.24
N ILE A 246 -8.49 1.61 -0.23
CA ILE A 246 -9.78 2.32 -0.23
C ILE A 246 -10.21 2.58 1.21
N THR A 247 -10.54 3.84 1.51
CA THR A 247 -11.00 4.31 2.82
C THR A 247 -12.21 3.51 3.30
N GLY A 248 -12.23 3.16 4.59
CA GLY A 248 -13.29 2.36 5.21
C GLY A 248 -13.11 0.84 5.16
N LEU A 249 -12.10 0.31 4.46
CA LEU A 249 -11.79 -1.13 4.48
C LEU A 249 -11.25 -1.63 5.83
N PHE A 250 -10.73 -0.74 6.68
CA PHE A 250 -10.10 -1.10 7.95
C PHE A 250 -10.64 -0.27 9.12
N SER A 251 -11.23 -0.96 10.10
CA SER A 251 -11.59 -0.42 11.42
C SER A 251 -11.17 -1.44 12.47
N SER A 252 -9.86 -1.50 12.72
CA SER A 252 -9.26 -2.38 13.72
C SER A 252 -8.67 -1.53 14.84
N HIS A 253 -9.13 -1.78 16.07
CA HIS A 253 -8.44 -1.37 17.31
C HIS A 253 -7.81 -2.62 17.97
N ARG A 254 -7.22 -3.49 17.14
CA ARG A 254 -6.64 -4.78 17.53
C ARG A 254 -5.32 -5.00 16.80
N ALA A 255 -4.29 -5.35 17.58
CA ALA A 255 -2.92 -5.56 17.09
C ALA A 255 -2.78 -6.54 15.90
N GLN A 256 -3.70 -7.51 15.74
CA GLN A 256 -3.74 -8.37 14.54
C GLN A 256 -4.00 -7.55 13.27
N GLY A 257 -4.99 -6.65 13.29
CA GLY A 257 -5.29 -5.79 12.16
C GLY A 257 -4.25 -4.69 11.97
N ASP A 258 -3.66 -4.17 13.05
CA ASP A 258 -2.53 -3.23 12.93
C ASP A 258 -1.32 -3.90 12.26
N ALA A 259 -1.00 -5.15 12.62
CA ALA A 259 0.03 -5.95 11.95
C ALA A 259 -0.31 -6.26 10.48
N GLU A 260 -1.57 -6.56 10.16
CA GLU A 260 -2.02 -6.78 8.77
C GLU A 260 -1.94 -5.49 7.94
N ALA A 261 -2.43 -4.37 8.46
CA ALA A 261 -2.34 -3.06 7.81
C ALA A 261 -0.87 -2.63 7.58
N LEU A 262 0.01 -2.93 8.54
CA LEU A 262 1.44 -2.68 8.42
C LEU A 262 2.09 -3.57 7.35
N LEU A 263 1.74 -4.85 7.29
CA LEU A 263 2.19 -5.77 6.24
C LEU A 263 1.70 -5.33 4.86
N GLN A 264 0.41 -4.96 4.74
CA GLN A 264 -0.16 -4.38 3.51
C GLN A 264 0.58 -3.12 3.07
N CYS A 265 0.96 -2.24 4.01
CA CYS A 265 1.80 -1.08 3.71
C CYS A 265 3.18 -1.51 3.19
N CYS A 266 3.90 -2.41 3.88
CA CYS A 266 5.22 -2.88 3.45
C CYS A 266 5.18 -3.51 2.04
N LEU A 267 4.15 -4.31 1.75
CA LEU A 267 3.90 -4.89 0.42
C LEU A 267 3.56 -3.84 -0.65
N ALA A 268 2.96 -2.70 -0.28
CA ALA A 268 2.72 -1.61 -1.21
C ALA A 268 4.02 -0.90 -1.63
N TYR A 269 5.02 -0.80 -0.74
CA TYR A 269 6.36 -0.30 -1.07
C TYR A 269 7.23 -1.34 -1.80
N GLY A 270 7.04 -2.64 -1.53
CA GLY A 270 7.73 -3.73 -2.22
C GLY A 270 9.26 -3.61 -2.14
N ASP A 271 9.94 -3.69 -3.28
CA ASP A 271 11.40 -3.73 -3.38
C ASP A 271 12.09 -2.48 -2.83
N ASP A 272 11.42 -1.31 -2.84
CA ASP A 272 11.93 -0.09 -2.19
C ASP A 272 12.12 -0.30 -0.68
N PHE A 273 11.17 -0.99 -0.04
CA PHE A 273 11.18 -1.28 1.40
C PHE A 273 12.15 -2.41 1.75
N LEU A 274 12.21 -3.47 0.92
CA LEU A 274 13.21 -4.54 1.09
C LEU A 274 14.64 -3.98 0.96
N SER A 275 14.89 -3.17 -0.06
CA SER A 275 16.18 -2.50 -0.30
C SER A 275 16.57 -1.51 0.81
N TYR A 276 15.59 -0.91 1.50
CA TYR A 276 15.83 -0.09 2.67
C TYR A 276 16.13 -0.95 3.90
N MET A 277 15.35 -2.01 4.14
CA MET A 277 15.51 -2.94 5.25
C MET A 277 16.89 -3.64 5.21
N ASP A 278 17.35 -4.09 4.04
CA ASP A 278 18.66 -4.71 3.89
C ASP A 278 19.83 -3.80 4.31
N LYS A 279 19.66 -2.48 4.20
CA LYS A 279 20.66 -1.46 4.53
C LYS A 279 20.57 -0.93 5.96
N HIS A 280 19.37 -0.87 6.54
CA HIS A 280 19.09 -0.16 7.79
C HIS A 280 18.52 -1.02 8.93
N ARG A 281 18.32 -2.34 8.73
CA ARG A 281 17.91 -3.27 9.79
C ARG A 281 18.89 -3.24 10.96
N ALA A 282 18.38 -3.11 12.18
CA ALA A 282 19.18 -3.07 13.40
C ALA A 282 19.16 -4.43 14.11
N ALA A 283 20.23 -4.76 14.85
CA ALA A 283 20.15 -5.79 15.89
C ALA A 283 19.22 -5.33 17.03
N PHE A 284 18.72 -6.24 17.87
CA PHE A 284 17.87 -5.86 18.99
C PHE A 284 18.68 -5.04 20.01
N PRO A 285 18.24 -3.83 20.43
CA PRO A 285 19.05 -2.91 21.23
C PRO A 285 19.06 -3.26 22.73
N ILE A 286 19.44 -4.50 23.07
CA ILE A 286 19.39 -5.07 24.42
C ILE A 286 20.15 -4.22 25.44
N GLU A 287 21.32 -3.71 25.06
CA GLU A 287 22.21 -2.93 25.92
C GLU A 287 21.60 -1.56 26.26
N SER A 288 21.13 -0.82 25.23
CA SER A 288 20.53 0.51 25.39
C SER A 288 19.27 0.52 26.27
N PHE A 289 18.55 -0.60 26.38
CA PHE A 289 17.43 -0.73 27.30
C PHE A 289 17.84 -1.10 28.73
N ARG A 290 18.90 -1.90 28.92
CA ARG A 290 19.40 -2.26 30.26
C ARG A 290 19.82 -1.04 31.08
N GLU A 291 20.42 -0.04 30.43
CA GLU A 291 20.82 1.21 31.09
C GLU A 291 19.63 2.05 31.57
N ASN A 292 18.54 2.07 30.78
CA ASN A 292 17.37 2.92 31.00
C ASN A 292 16.31 2.35 31.96
N ILE A 293 16.47 1.09 32.43
CA ILE A 293 15.53 0.46 33.36
C ILE A 293 15.61 1.04 34.78
N ASN A 294 16.71 1.71 35.16
CA ASN A 294 16.93 2.30 36.49
C ASN A 294 16.10 3.58 36.80
N TYR A 295 15.07 3.87 35.99
CA TYR A 295 14.26 5.10 36.07
C TYR A 295 12.74 4.86 36.17
N PHE A 296 12.32 3.64 36.53
CA PHE A 296 10.92 3.25 36.79
C PHE A 296 10.79 2.45 38.09
#